data_AF-A0A290N1Q0-F1
#
_entry.id   AF-A0A290N1Q0-F1
#
_cell.length_a   1.000
_cell.length_b   1.000
_cell.length_c   1.000
_cell.angle_alpha   90.00
_cell.angle_beta   90.00
_cell.angle_gamma   90.00
#
_symmetry.space_group_name_H-M   'P 1'
#
loop_
_entity.id
_entity.type
_entity.pdbx_description
1 polymer ?
#
loop_
_entity_poly.entity_id
_entity_poly.type
_entity_poly.pdbx_seq_one_letter_code
_entity_poly.pdbx_strand_id
1 'polypeptide(L)'
;MSKSEFATFMKVGPSAVSNWAKRGLIVMGPDPDHPGREKVDAEKSAILVRATIDQTRGRPKDIERTAAAAPADEKNPIKSPTQVGASPVALSQTEQARLDDMRERTTRRRIENGRLLGQLVSVAEYERRAGEMGRMIRERTQGLVRQHAERIAAETDPRAVAALLAGEFDKLFDKIASELEAEAAAELTADITLAAVEAEIEEEDSPAT
;
A
#
# COMPACT_ATOMS: atom_id res chain seq x y z
N MET A 1 18.27 9.29 -17.75
CA MET A 1 18.74 8.51 -18.93
C MET A 1 17.70 8.54 -20.07
N SER A 2 18.09 8.19 -21.30
CA SER A 2 17.14 8.05 -22.42
C SER A 2 16.36 6.72 -22.36
N LYS A 3 15.24 6.61 -23.11
CA LYS A 3 14.44 5.36 -23.15
C LYS A 3 15.23 4.16 -23.71
N SER A 4 16.15 4.41 -24.64
CA SER A 4 17.04 3.39 -25.19
C SER A 4 18.10 2.96 -24.18
N GLU A 5 18.69 3.90 -23.44
CA GLU A 5 19.62 3.59 -22.33
C GLU A 5 18.93 2.78 -21.22
N PHE A 6 17.68 3.13 -20.89
CA PHE A 6 16.89 2.40 -19.89
C PHE A 6 16.57 0.97 -20.33
N ALA A 7 16.33 0.74 -21.62
CA ALA A 7 16.12 -0.61 -22.17
C ALA A 7 17.37 -1.49 -21.98
N THR A 8 18.55 -0.93 -22.26
CA THR A 8 19.84 -1.60 -22.05
C THR A 8 20.09 -1.88 -20.56
N PHE A 9 19.83 -0.90 -19.69
CA PHE A 9 19.96 -1.04 -18.23
C PHE A 9 19.09 -2.17 -17.66
N MET A 10 17.85 -2.29 -18.15
CA MET A 10 16.90 -3.33 -17.73
C MET A 10 17.05 -4.66 -18.49
N LYS A 11 18.00 -4.74 -19.45
CA LYS A 11 18.21 -5.90 -20.34
C LYS A 11 16.93 -6.34 -21.07
N VAL A 12 16.14 -5.38 -21.55
CA VAL A 12 14.90 -5.62 -22.29
C VAL A 12 14.92 -4.95 -23.66
N GLY A 13 14.09 -5.45 -24.58
CA GLY A 13 13.97 -4.85 -25.91
C GLY A 13 13.32 -3.45 -25.87
N PRO A 14 13.63 -2.55 -26.83
CA PRO A 14 13.03 -1.22 -26.92
C PRO A 14 11.49 -1.21 -26.99
N SER A 15 10.90 -2.27 -27.55
CA SER A 15 9.45 -2.47 -27.63
C SER A 15 8.80 -2.65 -26.25
N ALA A 16 9.49 -3.29 -25.30
CA ALA A 16 8.99 -3.47 -23.94
C ALA A 16 8.91 -2.11 -23.22
N VAL A 17 9.95 -1.28 -23.34
CA VAL A 17 9.97 0.07 -22.75
C VAL A 17 8.90 0.97 -23.36
N SER A 18 8.62 0.84 -24.66
CA SER A 18 7.50 1.56 -25.31
C SER A 18 6.14 1.13 -24.74
N ASN A 19 5.93 -0.17 -24.52
CA ASN A 19 4.72 -0.67 -23.87
C ASN A 19 4.59 -0.24 -22.42
N TRP A 20 5.69 -0.19 -21.67
CA TRP A 20 5.72 0.29 -20.29
C TRP A 20 5.43 1.80 -20.20
N ALA A 21 5.96 2.58 -21.14
CA ALA A 21 5.64 4.00 -21.24
C ALA A 21 4.15 4.22 -21.53
N LYS A 22 3.54 3.43 -22.43
CA LYS A 22 2.09 3.48 -22.68
C LYS A 22 1.25 3.08 -21.46
N ARG A 23 1.79 2.21 -20.60
CA ARG A 23 1.16 1.80 -19.34
C ARG A 23 1.46 2.73 -18.15
N GLY A 24 2.15 3.85 -18.38
CA GLY A 24 2.51 4.80 -17.32
C GLY A 24 3.56 4.30 -16.32
N LEU A 25 4.30 3.24 -16.66
CA LEU A 25 5.30 2.63 -15.76
C LEU A 25 6.69 3.28 -15.88
N ILE A 26 6.85 4.27 -16.76
CA ILE A 26 8.09 5.01 -16.97
C ILE A 26 7.89 6.42 -16.45
N VAL A 27 8.68 6.81 -15.46
CA VAL A 27 8.66 8.15 -14.86
C VAL A 27 9.68 9.01 -15.56
N MET A 28 9.21 10.13 -16.11
CA MET A 28 10.05 11.14 -16.75
C MET A 28 10.31 12.24 -15.72
N GLY A 29 11.58 12.52 -15.45
CA GLY A 29 12.03 13.57 -14.55
C GLY A 29 12.78 14.67 -15.30
N PRO A 30 12.84 15.90 -14.74
CA PRO A 30 13.64 16.97 -15.30
C PRO A 30 15.12 16.59 -15.28
N ASP A 31 15.81 16.78 -16.40
CA ASP A 31 17.24 16.52 -16.51
C ASP A 31 18.04 17.58 -15.72
N PRO A 32 18.89 17.19 -14.74
CA PRO A 32 19.71 18.15 -14.00
C PRO A 32 20.75 18.86 -14.88
N ASP A 33 21.15 18.23 -16.00
CA ASP A 33 22.19 18.77 -16.89
C ASP A 33 21.62 19.69 -17.99
N HIS A 34 20.33 19.59 -18.31
CA HIS A 34 19.68 20.37 -19.37
C HIS A 34 18.25 20.79 -18.97
N PRO A 35 18.08 22.01 -18.42
CA PRO A 35 16.75 22.48 -18.03
C PRO A 35 15.82 22.56 -19.25
N GLY A 36 14.71 21.84 -19.19
CA GLY A 36 13.71 21.75 -20.27
C GLY A 36 13.71 20.44 -21.06
N ARG A 37 14.64 19.51 -20.78
CA ARG A 37 14.57 18.13 -21.29
C ARG A 37 14.16 17.18 -20.18
N GLU A 38 13.21 16.30 -20.51
CA GLU A 38 12.81 15.21 -19.62
C GLU A 38 13.60 13.95 -19.93
N LYS A 39 14.19 13.35 -18.91
CA LYS A 39 14.88 12.06 -19.00
C LYS A 39 14.15 11.04 -18.14
N VAL A 40 14.28 9.76 -18.49
CA VAL A 40 13.77 8.66 -17.68
C VAL A 40 14.52 8.65 -16.34
N ASP A 41 13.76 8.71 -15.25
CA ASP A 41 14.23 8.43 -13.90
C ASP A 41 14.33 6.90 -13.76
N ALA A 42 15.57 6.41 -13.83
CA ALA A 42 15.86 4.98 -13.92
C ALA A 42 15.43 4.22 -12.66
N GLU A 43 15.61 4.83 -11.49
CA GLU A 43 15.36 4.17 -10.21
C GLU A 43 13.87 4.05 -9.98
N LYS A 44 13.12 5.15 -10.13
CA LYS A 44 11.66 5.14 -9.96
C LYS A 44 10.97 4.26 -10.99
N SER A 45 11.41 4.33 -12.25
CA SER A 45 10.86 3.49 -13.32
C SER A 45 11.18 2.01 -13.10
N ALA A 46 12.39 1.66 -12.64
CA ALA A 46 12.74 0.27 -12.33
C ALA A 46 11.93 -0.30 -11.17
N ILE A 47 11.65 0.50 -10.14
CA ILE A 47 10.81 0.11 -9.00
C ILE A 47 9.38 -0.18 -9.48
N LEU A 48 8.77 0.73 -10.25
CA LEU A 48 7.41 0.56 -10.77
C LEU A 48 7.29 -0.66 -11.69
N VAL A 49 8.27 -0.87 -12.57
CA VAL A 49 8.29 -2.02 -13.48
C VAL A 49 8.42 -3.33 -12.70
N ARG A 50 9.30 -3.41 -11.70
CA ARG A 50 9.48 -4.63 -10.86
C ARG A 50 8.28 -4.91 -9.96
N ALA A 51 7.58 -3.87 -9.49
CA ALA A 51 6.39 -4.01 -8.69
C ALA A 51 5.18 -4.50 -9.51
N THR A 52 5.09 -4.09 -10.77
CA THR A 52 3.92 -4.36 -11.62
C THR A 52 4.07 -5.62 -12.47
N ILE A 53 5.29 -5.97 -12.87
CA ILE A 53 5.56 -7.10 -13.76
C ILE A 53 6.16 -8.25 -12.97
N ASP A 54 5.38 -9.31 -12.82
CA ASP A 54 5.86 -10.59 -12.29
C ASP A 54 6.90 -11.18 -13.24
N GLN A 55 8.17 -11.18 -12.80
CA GLN A 55 9.29 -11.71 -13.58
C GLN A 55 9.23 -13.23 -13.77
N THR A 56 8.31 -13.92 -13.07
CA THR A 56 8.12 -15.37 -13.14
C THR A 56 6.92 -15.80 -13.99
N ARG A 57 6.06 -14.86 -14.42
CA ARG A 57 4.93 -15.13 -15.31
C ARG A 57 5.08 -14.43 -16.67
N GLY A 58 5.54 -15.18 -17.68
CA GLY A 58 5.35 -14.84 -19.09
C GLY A 58 6.58 -14.92 -20.00
N ARG A 59 6.47 -15.84 -20.98
CA ARG A 59 7.32 -16.16 -22.14
C ARG A 59 8.77 -16.60 -21.81
N PRO A 60 9.14 -17.86 -22.12
CA PRO A 60 10.53 -18.31 -22.07
C PRO A 60 11.43 -17.36 -22.84
N LYS A 61 12.59 -17.04 -22.24
CA LYS A 61 13.61 -16.22 -22.86
C LYS A 61 14.04 -16.88 -24.17
N ASP A 62 14.23 -16.08 -25.23
CA ASP A 62 14.65 -16.52 -26.58
C ASP A 62 15.98 -17.33 -26.63
N ILE A 63 16.62 -17.61 -25.48
CA ILE A 63 17.72 -18.57 -25.35
C ILE A 63 17.24 -20.01 -25.58
N GLU A 64 15.97 -20.33 -25.33
CA GLU A 64 15.40 -21.67 -25.60
C GLU A 64 14.87 -21.83 -27.03
N ARG A 65 14.71 -20.73 -27.78
CA ARG A 65 14.11 -20.78 -29.13
C ARG A 65 15.09 -21.21 -30.22
N THR A 66 16.40 -21.14 -29.98
CA THR A 66 17.43 -21.69 -30.89
C THR A 66 17.68 -23.19 -30.71
N ALA A 67 17.10 -23.84 -29.70
CA ALA A 67 17.20 -25.29 -29.53
C ALA A 67 16.03 -26.07 -30.17
N ALA A 68 14.96 -25.40 -30.60
CA ALA A 68 13.74 -26.03 -31.11
C ALA A 68 13.71 -26.18 -32.65
N ALA A 69 14.87 -26.36 -33.28
CA ALA A 69 15.00 -26.65 -34.71
C ALA A 69 15.93 -27.85 -34.95
N ALA A 70 15.47 -29.04 -34.57
CA ALA A 70 15.97 -30.33 -35.08
C ALA A 70 14.81 -31.36 -35.02
N PRO A 71 14.74 -32.30 -35.98
CA PRO A 71 13.50 -32.92 -36.40
C PRO A 71 13.00 -34.00 -35.44
N ALA A 72 11.69 -34.26 -35.56
CA ALA A 72 10.97 -35.32 -34.88
C ALA A 72 11.59 -36.70 -35.15
N ASP A 73 11.85 -37.44 -34.08
CA ASP A 73 12.06 -38.88 -34.16
C ASP A 73 11.22 -39.58 -33.10
N GLU A 74 10.56 -40.64 -33.56
CA GLU A 74 9.59 -41.46 -32.84
C GLU A 74 10.25 -42.27 -31.70
N LYS A 75 9.40 -42.65 -30.73
CA LYS A 75 9.63 -43.61 -29.64
C LYS A 75 10.42 -43.09 -28.43
N ASN A 76 9.67 -42.62 -27.44
CA ASN A 76 9.97 -42.91 -26.04
C ASN A 76 8.66 -42.98 -25.23
N PRO A 77 8.38 -44.08 -24.50
CA PRO A 77 7.25 -44.11 -23.60
C PRO A 77 7.52 -43.12 -22.47
N ILE A 78 6.55 -42.23 -22.25
CA ILE A 78 6.52 -41.24 -21.18
C ILE A 78 6.58 -41.99 -19.84
N LYS A 79 7.79 -42.14 -19.28
CA LYS A 79 7.96 -42.25 -17.84
C LYS A 79 7.76 -40.84 -17.30
N SER A 80 6.55 -40.56 -16.85
CA SER A 80 6.33 -39.49 -15.88
C SER A 80 7.39 -39.63 -14.78
N PRO A 81 8.18 -38.59 -14.45
CA PRO A 81 8.92 -38.65 -13.21
C PRO A 81 7.86 -38.62 -12.12
N THR A 82 7.58 -39.79 -11.55
CA THR A 82 6.96 -39.90 -10.24
C THR A 82 7.77 -38.97 -9.34
N GLN A 83 7.18 -37.81 -9.01
CA GLN A 83 7.65 -36.97 -7.92
C GLN A 83 7.56 -37.86 -6.67
N VAL A 84 8.67 -38.55 -6.39
CA VAL A 84 8.90 -39.18 -5.09
C VAL A 84 8.67 -38.06 -4.09
N GLY A 85 7.63 -38.22 -3.28
CA GLY A 85 7.23 -37.25 -2.29
C GLY A 85 8.48 -36.78 -1.55
N ALA A 86 8.83 -35.51 -1.76
CA ALA A 86 9.76 -34.84 -0.90
C ALA A 86 9.10 -34.88 0.47
N SER A 87 9.55 -35.82 1.31
CA SER A 87 9.24 -35.79 2.74
C SER A 87 9.52 -34.36 3.21
N PRO A 88 8.64 -33.74 4.01
CA PRO A 88 8.90 -32.42 4.54
C PRO A 88 10.26 -32.51 5.22
N VAL A 89 11.25 -31.81 4.67
CA VAL A 89 12.55 -31.68 5.30
C VAL A 89 12.22 -31.07 6.65
N ALA A 90 12.32 -31.87 7.72
CA ALA A 90 12.12 -31.39 9.07
C ALA A 90 13.25 -30.39 9.32
N LEU A 91 12.94 -29.12 9.09
CA LEU A 91 13.84 -28.02 9.30
C LEU A 91 14.25 -28.05 10.77
N SER A 92 15.54 -27.83 11.04
CA SER A 92 15.99 -27.65 12.40
C SER A 92 15.20 -26.49 13.04
N GLN A 93 14.91 -26.55 14.34
CA GLN A 93 14.23 -25.45 15.06
C GLN A 93 14.91 -24.09 14.83
N THR A 94 16.25 -24.10 14.66
CA THR A 94 17.03 -22.90 14.35
C THR A 94 16.86 -22.39 12.93
N GLU A 95 16.59 -23.27 11.96
CA GLU A 95 16.30 -22.91 10.57
C GLU A 95 14.85 -22.41 10.44
N GLN A 96 13.93 -23.02 11.17
CA GLN A 96 12.54 -22.59 11.24
C GLN A 96 12.42 -21.18 11.84
N ALA A 97 13.10 -20.92 12.98
CA ALA A 97 13.14 -19.58 13.59
C ALA A 97 13.74 -18.51 12.65
N ARG A 98 14.76 -18.86 11.85
CA ARG A 98 15.33 -17.94 10.85
C ARG A 98 14.37 -17.65 9.71
N LEU A 99 13.64 -18.67 9.24
CA LEU A 99 12.63 -18.49 8.20
C LEU A 99 11.47 -17.62 8.69
N ASP A 100 11.05 -17.80 9.95
CA ASP A 100 9.98 -16.99 10.54
C ASP A 100 10.41 -15.52 10.73
N ASP A 101 11.63 -15.25 11.21
CA ASP A 101 12.20 -13.89 11.26
C ASP A 101 12.31 -13.27 9.85
N MET A 102 12.70 -14.05 8.84
CA MET A 102 12.70 -13.57 7.45
C MET A 102 11.30 -13.24 6.92
N ARG A 103 10.31 -14.08 7.24
CA ARG A 103 8.90 -13.85 6.88
C ARG A 103 8.38 -12.58 7.54
N GLU A 104 8.57 -12.43 8.85
CA GLU A 104 8.17 -11.22 9.58
C GLU A 104 8.78 -9.96 8.99
N ARG A 105 10.08 -9.97 8.67
CA ARG A 105 10.75 -8.83 8.02
C ARG A 105 10.15 -8.50 6.66
N THR A 106 9.83 -9.51 5.85
CA THR A 106 9.22 -9.28 4.53
C THR A 106 7.80 -8.74 4.64
N THR A 107 7.01 -9.27 5.58
CA THR A 107 5.65 -8.81 5.87
C THR A 107 5.67 -7.38 6.39
N ARG A 108 6.56 -7.07 7.35
CA ARG A 108 6.76 -5.71 7.87
C ARG A 108 7.10 -4.72 6.76
N ARG A 109 8.06 -5.07 5.89
CA ARG A 109 8.42 -4.23 4.72
C ARG A 109 7.25 -4.06 3.75
N ARG A 110 6.44 -5.09 3.52
CA ARG A 110 5.24 -4.98 2.68
C ARG A 110 4.21 -4.05 3.30
N ILE A 111 3.98 -4.14 4.61
CA ILE A 111 3.06 -3.24 5.33
C ILE A 111 3.59 -1.81 5.31
N GLU A 112 4.88 -1.60 5.58
CA GLU A 112 5.51 -0.28 5.52
C GLU A 112 5.42 0.33 4.12
N ASN A 113 5.68 -0.46 3.08
CA ASN A 113 5.53 -0.03 1.69
C ASN A 113 4.07 0.26 1.35
N GLY A 114 3.12 -0.58 1.78
CA GLY A 114 1.69 -0.35 1.60
C GLY A 114 1.22 0.92 2.32
N ARG A 115 1.77 1.21 3.50
CA ARG A 115 1.50 2.44 4.26
C ARG A 115 1.97 3.67 3.49
N LEU A 116 3.21 3.63 2.99
CA LEU A 116 3.81 4.71 2.21
C LEU A 116 3.06 4.95 0.89
N LEU A 117 2.48 3.90 0.31
CA LEU A 117 1.70 3.97 -0.93
C LEU A 117 0.21 4.27 -0.69
N GLY A 118 -0.23 4.41 0.56
CA GLY A 118 -1.65 4.62 0.88
C GLY A 118 -2.55 3.44 0.51
N GLN A 119 -2.00 2.23 0.40
CA GLN A 119 -2.70 1.01 0.00
C GLN A 119 -3.28 0.21 1.18
N LEU A 120 -2.97 0.62 2.43
CA LEU A 120 -3.47 -0.06 3.63
C LEU A 120 -4.92 0.27 3.97
N VAL A 121 -5.42 1.40 3.47
CA VAL A 121 -6.81 1.86 3.66
C VAL A 121 -7.32 2.33 2.32
N SER A 122 -8.60 2.09 2.02
CA SER A 122 -9.16 2.62 0.78
C SER A 122 -9.16 4.16 0.84
N VAL A 123 -8.49 4.79 -0.13
CA VAL A 123 -8.35 6.26 -0.18
C VAL A 123 -9.72 6.93 -0.21
N ALA A 124 -10.69 6.32 -0.90
CA ALA A 124 -12.06 6.83 -1.00
C ALA A 124 -12.80 6.86 0.35
N GLU A 125 -12.66 5.83 1.19
CA GLU A 125 -13.27 5.83 2.52
C GLU A 125 -12.60 6.85 3.44
N TYR A 126 -11.27 6.96 3.37
CA TYR A 126 -10.53 7.97 4.11
C TYR A 126 -10.95 9.40 3.72
N GLU A 127 -11.06 9.69 2.43
CA GLU A 127 -11.51 10.99 1.93
C GLU A 127 -12.94 11.31 2.38
N ARG A 128 -13.85 10.31 2.34
CA ARG A 128 -15.22 10.47 2.84
C ARG A 128 -15.23 10.81 4.33
N ARG A 129 -14.52 10.03 5.16
CA ARG A 129 -14.42 10.25 6.61
C ARG A 129 -13.80 11.61 6.94
N ALA A 130 -12.72 11.98 6.25
CA ALA A 130 -12.10 13.30 6.41
C ALA A 130 -13.05 14.44 6.02
N GLY A 131 -13.85 14.26 4.96
CA GLY A 131 -14.87 15.21 4.54
C GLY A 131 -16.00 15.38 5.58
N GLU A 132 -16.50 14.29 6.14
CA GLU A 132 -17.52 14.29 7.20
C GLU A 132 -17.01 14.98 8.47
N MET A 133 -15.77 14.67 8.88
CA MET A 133 -15.12 15.32 10.01
C MET A 133 -14.91 16.81 9.77
N GLY A 134 -14.42 17.21 8.58
CA GLY A 134 -14.26 18.62 8.21
C GLY A 134 -15.58 19.39 8.23
N ARG A 135 -16.68 18.75 7.78
CA ARG A 135 -18.03 19.31 7.87
C ARG A 135 -18.47 19.51 9.32
N MET A 136 -18.31 18.50 10.16
CA MET A 136 -18.66 18.56 11.58
C MET A 136 -17.92 19.69 12.30
N ILE A 137 -16.60 19.81 12.09
CA ILE A 137 -15.76 20.87 12.68
C ILE A 137 -16.24 22.25 12.25
N ARG A 138 -16.58 22.41 10.96
CA ARG A 138 -17.09 23.69 10.43
C ARG A 138 -18.42 24.07 11.08
N GLU A 139 -19.37 23.13 11.12
CA GLU A 139 -20.70 23.37 11.71
C GLU A 139 -20.59 23.74 13.20
N ARG A 140 -19.72 23.04 13.95
CA ARG A 140 -19.48 23.34 15.38
C ARG A 140 -18.81 24.68 15.59
N THR A 141 -17.79 25.01 14.80
CA THR A 141 -17.11 26.31 14.85
C THR A 141 -18.11 27.46 14.59
N GLN A 142 -18.97 27.32 13.58
CA GLN A 142 -20.01 28.31 13.31
C GLN A 142 -21.02 28.43 14.45
N GLY A 143 -21.42 27.30 15.06
CA GLY A 143 -22.27 27.28 16.25
C GLY A 143 -21.64 28.02 17.44
N LEU A 144 -20.34 27.82 17.65
CA LEU A 144 -19.56 28.47 18.71
C LEU A 144 -19.53 30.00 18.52
N VAL A 145 -19.25 30.46 17.29
CA VAL A 145 -19.30 31.89 16.96
C VAL A 145 -20.68 32.47 17.22
N ARG A 146 -21.75 31.75 16.87
CA ARG A 146 -23.13 32.20 17.13
C ARG A 146 -23.44 32.28 18.63
N GLN A 147 -22.99 31.30 19.40
CA GLN A 147 -23.22 31.24 20.85
C GLN A 147 -22.50 32.37 21.60
N HIS A 148 -21.31 32.76 21.13
CA HIS A 148 -20.51 33.81 21.76
C HIS A 148 -20.68 35.18 21.11
N ALA A 149 -21.49 35.31 20.05
CA ALA A 149 -21.63 36.56 19.28
C ALA A 149 -22.01 37.76 20.14
N GLU A 150 -22.99 37.61 21.03
CA GLU A 150 -23.44 38.70 21.93
C GLU A 150 -22.35 39.08 22.94
N ARG A 151 -21.65 38.08 23.48
CA ARG A 151 -20.57 38.29 24.44
C ARG A 151 -19.36 38.96 23.81
N ILE A 152 -19.01 38.58 22.58
CA ILE A 152 -17.95 39.21 21.79
C ILE A 152 -18.35 40.65 21.43
N ALA A 153 -19.61 40.89 21.06
CA ALA A 153 -20.09 42.23 20.73
C ALA A 153 -20.12 43.18 21.92
N ALA A 154 -20.33 42.66 23.14
CA ALA A 154 -20.28 43.43 24.38
C ALA A 154 -18.85 43.72 24.87
N GLU A 155 -17.87 42.95 24.42
CA GLU A 155 -16.49 43.07 24.85
C GLU A 155 -15.73 44.14 24.05
N THR A 156 -15.07 45.06 24.74
CA THR A 156 -14.31 46.16 24.12
C THR A 156 -12.81 45.91 24.07
N ASP A 157 -12.29 45.04 24.94
CA ASP A 157 -10.87 44.71 24.95
C ASP A 157 -10.56 43.59 23.94
N PRO A 158 -9.77 43.86 22.88
CA PRO A 158 -9.41 42.83 21.90
C PRO A 158 -8.64 41.65 22.52
N ARG A 159 -7.92 41.86 23.64
CA ARG A 159 -7.20 40.78 24.33
C ARG A 159 -8.17 39.85 25.06
N ALA A 160 -9.20 40.40 25.68
CA ALA A 160 -10.26 39.62 26.32
C ALA A 160 -11.03 38.79 25.28
N VAL A 161 -11.34 39.37 24.10
CA VAL A 161 -11.95 38.63 22.98
C VAL A 161 -11.05 37.48 22.52
N ALA A 162 -9.76 37.72 22.33
CA ALA A 162 -8.82 36.69 21.91
C ALA A 162 -8.69 35.55 22.94
N ALA A 163 -8.59 35.90 24.23
CA ALA A 163 -8.53 34.92 25.32
C ALA A 163 -9.81 34.08 25.42
N LEU A 164 -10.98 34.70 25.26
CA LEU A 164 -12.26 34.02 25.22
C LEU A 164 -12.34 33.03 24.06
N LEU A 165 -12.02 33.48 22.84
CA LEU A 165 -12.05 32.62 21.66
C LEU A 165 -11.03 31.47 21.77
N ALA A 166 -9.81 31.74 22.23
CA ALA A 166 -8.79 30.71 22.42
C ALA A 166 -9.28 29.61 23.37
N GLY A 167 -9.77 29.97 24.55
CA GLY A 167 -10.25 28.99 25.53
C GLY A 167 -11.46 28.18 25.05
N GLU A 168 -12.31 28.76 24.18
CA GLU A 168 -13.43 28.03 23.60
C GLU A 168 -13.00 27.12 22.44
N PHE A 169 -12.00 27.51 21.65
CA PHE A 169 -11.39 26.63 20.65
C PHE A 169 -10.69 25.46 21.30
N ASP A 170 -9.96 25.67 22.39
CA ASP A 170 -9.30 24.59 23.14
C ASP A 170 -10.33 23.55 23.61
N LYS A 171 -11.44 23.98 24.23
CA LYS A 171 -12.54 23.09 24.62
C LYS A 171 -13.16 22.37 23.43
N LEU A 172 -13.32 23.05 22.29
CA LEU A 172 -13.85 22.44 21.08
C LEU A 172 -12.92 21.35 20.57
N PHE A 173 -11.61 21.61 20.55
CA PHE A 173 -10.59 20.64 20.13
C PHE A 173 -10.52 19.45 21.08
N ASP A 174 -10.52 19.69 22.39
CA ASP A 174 -10.53 18.62 23.40
C ASP A 174 -11.76 17.72 23.24
N LYS A 175 -12.93 18.33 22.96
CA LYS A 175 -14.17 17.58 22.72
C LYS A 175 -14.09 16.75 21.44
N ILE A 176 -13.59 17.33 20.34
CA ILE A 176 -13.42 16.61 19.07
C ILE A 176 -12.42 15.47 19.25
N ALA A 177 -11.29 15.70 19.91
CA ALA A 177 -10.29 14.67 20.19
C ALA A 177 -10.89 13.53 21.01
N SER A 178 -11.62 13.84 22.08
CA SER A 178 -12.30 12.84 22.91
C SER A 178 -13.32 11.99 22.13
N GLU A 179 -14.07 12.63 21.22
CA GLU A 179 -15.03 11.93 20.36
C GLU A 179 -14.33 11.03 19.34
N LEU A 180 -13.22 11.48 18.76
CA LEU A 180 -12.43 10.68 17.82
C LEU A 180 -11.77 9.48 18.52
N GLU A 181 -11.25 9.67 19.73
CA GLU A 181 -10.72 8.58 20.54
C GLU A 181 -11.81 7.56 20.90
N ALA A 182 -13.02 8.03 21.23
CA ALA A 182 -14.16 7.17 21.50
C ALA A 182 -14.62 6.39 20.25
N GLU A 183 -14.65 7.04 19.09
CA GLU A 183 -14.99 6.40 17.81
C GLU A 183 -13.94 5.33 17.44
N ALA A 184 -12.64 5.66 17.56
CA ALA A 184 -11.56 4.71 17.33
C ALA A 184 -11.60 3.51 18.29
N ALA A 185 -11.94 3.73 19.56
CA ALA A 185 -12.12 2.66 20.54
C ALA A 185 -13.31 1.77 20.18
N ALA A 186 -14.42 2.35 19.71
CA ALA A 186 -15.58 1.61 19.26
C ALA A 186 -15.28 0.75 18.01
N GLU A 187 -14.56 1.29 17.02
CA GLU A 187 -14.11 0.53 15.84
C GLU A 187 -13.22 -0.66 16.27
N LEU A 188 -12.24 -0.44 17.15
CA LEU A 188 -11.39 -1.52 17.66
C LEU A 188 -12.20 -2.61 18.36
N THR A 189 -13.19 -2.25 19.17
CA THR A 189 -14.05 -3.25 19.82
C THR A 189 -14.88 -4.04 18.82
N ALA A 190 -15.38 -3.41 17.76
CA ALA A 190 -16.11 -4.09 16.70
C ALA A 190 -15.20 -5.08 15.96
N ASP A 191 -13.97 -4.69 15.62
CA ASP A 191 -13.00 -5.57 14.97
C ASP A 191 -12.66 -6.80 15.84
N ILE A 192 -12.45 -6.59 17.14
CA ILE A 192 -12.21 -7.70 18.09
C ILE A 192 -13.41 -8.64 18.12
N THR A 193 -14.63 -8.13 18.17
CA THR A 193 -15.83 -8.97 18.19
C THR A 193 -16.01 -9.74 16.88
N LEU A 194 -15.70 -9.12 15.74
CA LEU A 194 -15.83 -9.75 14.44
C LEU A 194 -14.80 -10.86 14.25
N ALA A 195 -13.55 -10.63 14.67
CA ALA A 195 -12.51 -11.65 14.69
C ALA A 195 -12.85 -12.82 15.62
N ALA A 196 -13.48 -12.56 16.77
CA ALA A 196 -13.94 -13.62 17.67
C ALA A 196 -15.03 -14.49 17.03
N VAL A 197 -16.00 -13.86 16.34
CA VAL A 197 -17.05 -14.58 15.60
C VAL A 197 -16.47 -15.39 14.45
N GLU A 198 -15.51 -14.85 13.69
CA GLU A 198 -14.83 -15.59 12.62
C GLU A 198 -14.09 -16.83 13.17
N ALA A 199 -13.42 -16.71 14.32
CA ALA A 199 -12.75 -17.83 14.97
C ALA A 199 -13.73 -18.91 15.45
N GLU A 200 -14.90 -18.53 16.00
CA GLU A 200 -15.94 -19.48 16.39
C GLU A 200 -16.51 -20.24 15.19
N ILE A 201 -16.68 -19.59 14.04
CA ILE A 201 -17.15 -20.22 12.80
C ILE A 201 -16.12 -21.23 12.25
N GLU A 202 -14.83 -20.90 12.28
CA GLU A 202 -13.76 -21.81 11.85
C GLU A 202 -13.62 -23.05 12.77
N GLU A 203 -13.92 -22.92 14.07
CA GLU A 203 -13.95 -24.04 15.01
C GLU A 203 -15.15 -24.96 14.79
N GLU A 204 -16.32 -24.44 14.41
CA GLU A 204 -17.52 -25.25 14.09
C GLU A 204 -17.41 -25.99 12.75
N ASP A 205 -16.73 -25.42 11.74
CA ASP A 205 -16.54 -26.02 10.41
C ASP A 205 -15.38 -27.04 10.35
N SER A 206 -14.66 -27.25 11.45
CA SER A 206 -13.61 -28.29 11.55
C SER A 206 -14.24 -29.65 11.92
N PRO A 207 -14.38 -30.61 10.99
CA PRO A 207 -15.00 -31.90 11.30
C PRO A 207 -14.16 -32.65 12.34
N ALA A 208 -14.82 -33.06 13.42
CA ALA A 208 -14.27 -33.96 14.42
C ALA A 208 -13.62 -35.17 13.73
N THR A 209 -12.31 -35.32 13.93
CA THR A 209 -11.51 -36.44 13.45
C THR A 209 -11.72 -37.68 14.31
#